data_AF-A0A0F8XED5-F1
#
_entry.id   AF-A0A0F8XED5-F1
#
_cell.length_a   1.000
_cell.length_b   1.000
_cell.length_c   1.000
_cell.angle_alpha   90.00
_cell.angle_beta   90.00
_cell.angle_gamma   90.00
#
_symmetry.space_group_name_H-M   'P 1'
#
loop_
_entity.id
_entity.type
_entity.pdbx_description
1 polymer ?
#
loop_
_entity_poly.entity_id
_entity_poly.type
_entity_poly.pdbx_seq_one_letter_code
_entity_poly.pdbx_strand_id
1 'polypeptide(L)' 'MLSEKLKLDDIDRQIISLVQENPSLTHTEIATRVQRSQPTIGMRIKKLEKSGILQFQPGINFKVVDLFLALV' A
#
# COMPACT_ATOMS: atom_id res chain seq x y z
N MET A 1 15.20 -9.74 9.89
CA MET A 1 14.45 -9.57 8.62
C MET A 1 13.96 -8.13 8.50
N LEU A 2 13.83 -7.55 7.30
CA LEU A 2 13.59 -6.10 7.06
C LEU A 2 12.49 -5.47 7.94
N SER A 3 11.49 -6.26 8.31
CA SER A 3 10.36 -5.85 9.14
C SER A 3 10.68 -5.54 10.61
N GLU A 4 11.71 -6.15 11.21
CA GLU A 4 12.13 -5.79 12.59
C GLU A 4 12.75 -4.40 12.66
N LYS A 5 13.45 -3.96 11.60
CA LYS A 5 14.00 -2.61 11.50
C LYS A 5 12.91 -1.54 11.33
N LEU A 6 11.78 -1.90 10.72
CA LEU A 6 10.68 -0.98 10.41
C LEU A 6 9.58 -0.93 11.48
N LYS A 7 9.64 -1.79 12.52
CA LYS A 7 8.64 -1.87 13.61
C LYS A 7 7.19 -1.95 13.11
N LEU A 8 6.96 -2.70 12.03
CA LEU A 8 5.61 -2.94 11.49
C LEU A 8 4.89 -3.99 12.31
N ASP A 9 3.69 -3.66 12.80
CA ASP A 9 2.82 -4.63 13.45
C ASP A 9 1.98 -5.42 12.42
N ASP A 10 1.23 -6.41 12.90
CA ASP A 10 0.45 -7.30 12.04
C ASP A 10 -0.66 -6.56 11.29
N ILE A 11 -1.23 -5.50 11.88
CA ILE A 11 -2.27 -4.68 11.24
C ILE A 11 -1.65 -3.89 10.08
N ASP A 12 -0.47 -3.30 10.28
CA ASP A 12 0.23 -2.57 9.23
C ASP A 12 0.54 -3.48 8.03
N ARG A 13 0.95 -4.74 8.29
CA ARG A 13 1.17 -5.74 7.24
C ARG A 13 -0.10 -6.08 6.48
N GLN A 14 -1.21 -6.30 7.19
CA GLN A 14 -2.50 -6.59 6.56
C GLN A 14 -2.98 -5.42 5.69
N ILE A 15 -2.82 -4.17 6.16
CA ILE A 15 -3.12 -2.97 5.37
C ILE A 15 -2.30 -2.96 4.07
N ILE A 16 -0.99 -3.16 4.16
CA ILE A 16 -0.10 -3.16 2.98
C ILE A 16 -0.52 -4.25 2.00
N SER A 17 -0.79 -5.47 2.47
CA SER A 17 -1.22 -6.57 1.61
C SER A 17 -2.52 -6.25 0.87
N LEU A 18 -3.53 -5.72 1.59
CA LEU A 18 -4.82 -5.35 0.99
C LEU A 18 -4.68 -4.25 -0.06
N VAL A 19 -3.85 -3.24 0.22
CA VAL A 19 -3.60 -2.12 -0.71
C VAL A 19 -2.82 -2.59 -1.95
N GLN A 20 -1.87 -3.51 -1.80
CA GLN A 20 -1.15 -4.09 -2.93
C GLN A 20 -2.06 -4.94 -3.83
N GLU A 21 -2.98 -5.70 -3.23
CA GLU A 21 -3.96 -6.50 -3.96
C GLU A 21 -4.97 -5.62 -4.70
N ASN A 22 -5.50 -4.60 -4.03
CA ASN A 22 -6.43 -3.65 -4.61
C ASN A 22 -6.20 -2.24 -4.05
N PRO A 23 -5.49 -1.36 -4.77
CA PRO A 23 -5.20 -0.01 -4.31
C PRO A 23 -6.42 0.91 -4.31
N SER A 24 -7.55 0.50 -4.89
CA SER A 24 -8.81 1.27 -4.88
C SER A 24 -9.67 1.05 -3.64
N LEU A 25 -9.23 0.19 -2.70
CA LEU A 25 -9.96 -0.03 -1.46
C LEU A 25 -10.04 1.24 -0.61
N THR A 26 -11.25 1.55 -0.15
CA THR A 26 -11.49 2.64 0.80
C THR A 26 -11.02 2.27 2.20
N HIS A 27 -10.76 3.28 3.03
CA HIS A 27 -10.41 3.06 4.44
C HIS A 27 -11.49 2.26 5.19
N THR A 28 -12.77 2.44 4.86
CA THR A 28 -13.88 1.71 5.47
C THR A 28 -13.82 0.22 5.12
N GLU A 29 -13.60 -0.10 3.86
CA GLU A 29 -13.50 -1.48 3.38
C GLU A 29 -12.27 -2.21 3.93
N ILE A 30 -11.15 -1.51 4.08
CA ILE A 30 -9.97 -2.05 4.76
C ILE A 30 -10.32 -2.30 6.23
N ALA A 31 -10.89 -1.32 6.92
CA ALA A 31 -11.28 -1.42 8.32
C ALA A 31 -12.22 -2.61 8.63
N THR A 32 -13.19 -2.87 7.75
CA THR A 32 -14.05 -4.05 7.84
C THR A 32 -13.26 -5.35 7.76
N ARG A 33 -12.32 -5.47 6.80
CA ARG A 33 -11.52 -6.69 6.60
C ARG A 33 -10.55 -6.97 7.74
N VAL A 34 -9.94 -5.94 8.33
CA VAL A 34 -9.01 -6.07 9.48
C VAL A 34 -9.69 -5.93 10.84
N GLN A 35 -11.03 -5.85 10.89
CA GLN A 35 -11.83 -5.77 12.12
C GLN A 35 -11.37 -4.62 13.04
N ARG A 36 -11.22 -3.43 12.47
CA ARG A 36 -10.83 -2.20 13.18
C ARG A 36 -11.74 -1.04 12.79
N SER A 37 -11.61 0.07 13.51
CA SER A 37 -12.33 1.30 13.15
C SER A 37 -11.70 1.97 11.93
N GLN A 38 -12.52 2.62 11.11
CA GLN A 38 -12.04 3.40 9.96
C GLN A 38 -11.03 4.48 10.36
N PRO A 39 -11.21 5.27 11.44
CA PRO A 39 -10.21 6.24 11.89
C PRO A 39 -8.86 5.62 12.25
N THR A 40 -8.85 4.44 12.90
CA THR A 40 -7.62 3.71 13.23
C THR A 40 -6.85 3.33 11.96
N ILE A 41 -7.54 2.82 10.95
CA ILE A 41 -6.93 2.45 9.66
C ILE A 41 -6.42 3.69 8.92
N GLY A 42 -7.20 4.77 8.88
CA GLY A 42 -6.78 6.02 8.25
C GLY A 42 -5.51 6.60 8.86
N MET A 43 -5.37 6.58 10.19
CA MET A 43 -4.13 7.01 10.85
C MET A 43 -2.93 6.11 10.50
N ARG A 44 -3.13 4.80 10.42
CA ARG A 44 -2.06 3.85 10.08
C ARG A 44 -1.59 4.01 8.64
N ILE A 45 -2.51 4.09 7.67
CA ILE A 45 -2.17 4.35 6.26
C ILE A 45 -1.36 5.64 6.14
N LYS A 46 -1.84 6.74 6.75
CA LYS A 46 -1.13 8.03 6.75
C LYS A 46 0.28 7.94 7.36
N LYS A 47 0.47 7.13 8.40
CA LYS A 47 1.78 6.90 9.02
C LYS A 47 2.69 6.12 8.07
N LEU A 48 2.19 5.06 7.44
CA LEU A 48 2.92 4.24 6.48
C LEU A 48 3.37 5.08 5.27
N GLU A 49 2.49 5.92 4.75
CA GLU A 49 2.80 6.87 3.67
C GLU A 49 3.88 7.88 4.07
N LYS A 50 3.72 8.53 5.24
CA LYS A 50 4.72 9.49 5.75
C LYS A 50 6.09 8.87 5.97
N SER A 51 6.14 7.59 6.35
CA SER A 51 7.40 6.86 6.54
C SER A 51 8.02 6.37 5.24
N GLY A 52 7.33 6.51 4.10
CA GLY A 52 7.76 5.99 2.81
C GLY A 52 7.62 4.47 2.65
N ILE A 53 7.03 3.79 3.65
CA ILE A 53 6.80 2.33 3.61
C ILE A 53 5.69 1.99 2.61
N LEU A 54 4.66 2.84 2.53
CA LEU A 54 3.58 2.71 1.55
C LEU A 54 3.66 3.88 0.58
N GLN A 55 3.71 3.59 -0.72
CA GLN A 55 3.70 4.60 -1.78
C GLN A 55 2.83 4.12 -2.93
N PHE A 56 2.05 5.04 -3.50
CA PHE A 56 1.25 4.80 -4.67
C PHE A 56 1.95 5.39 -5.89
N GLN A 57 2.18 4.56 -6.89
CA GLN A 57 2.84 4.97 -8.13
C GLN A 57 1.95 4.56 -9.30
N PRO A 58 1.58 5.50 -10.18
CA PRO A 58 0.87 5.15 -11.41
C PRO A 58 1.79 4.37 -12.34
N GLY A 59 1.30 3.27 -12.90
CA GLY A 59 1.97 2.53 -13.96
C GLY A 59 1.56 3.02 -15.35
N ILE A 60 2.41 2.77 -16.34
CA ILE A 60 2.10 3.03 -17.76
C ILE A 60 1.97 1.72 -18.53
N ASN A 61 1.05 1.69 -19.49
CA ASN A 61 0.93 0.56 -20.41
C ASN A 61 1.92 0.75 -21.57
N PHE A 62 3.08 0.10 -21.47
CA PHE A 62 4.16 0.17 -22.46
C PHE A 62 3.77 -0.27 -23.88
N LYS A 63 2.67 -1.02 -24.06
CA LYS A 63 2.20 -1.40 -25.41
C LYS A 63 1.46 -0.27 -26.13
N VAL A 64 0.89 0.66 -25.37
CA VAL A 64 0.10 1.77 -25.91
C VAL A 64 0.97 3.01 -26.09
N VAL A 65 2.00 3.16 -25.27
CA VAL A 65 2.93 4.28 -25.39
C VAL A 65 4.04 3.94 -26.38
N ASP A 66 4.44 4.92 -27.18
CA ASP A 66 5.51 4.80 -28.19
C ASP A 66 6.89 4.84 -27.49
N LEU A 67 7.13 3.84 -26.65
CA LEU A 67 8.26 3.78 -25.71
C LEU A 67 9.03 2.49 -25.95
N PHE A 68 10.21 2.61 -26.54
CA PHE A 68 11.11 1.48 -26.81
C PHE A 68 11.92 1.15 -25.55
N LEU A 69 11.55 0.07 -24.86
CA LEU A 69 12.31 -0.44 -23.72
C LEU A 69 13.54 -1.21 -24.24
N ALA A 70 14.74 -0.77 -23.84
CA ALA A 70 15.97 -1.53 -24.03
C ALA A 70 16.36 -2.22 -22.71
N LEU A 71 16.66 -3.51 -22.76
CA LEU A 71 17.30 -4.24 -21.67
C LEU A 71 18.81 -4.05 -21.82
N VAL A 72 19.46 -3.53 -20.78
CA VAL A 72 20.93 -3.34 -20.71
C VAL A 72 21.54 -4.49 -19.92
#